data_AF-A0A521CZ26-F1
#
_entry.id   AF-A0A521CZ26-F1
#
_cell.length_a   1.000
_cell.length_b   1.000
_cell.length_c   1.000
_cell.angle_alpha   90.00
_cell.angle_beta   90.00
_cell.angle_gamma   90.00
#
_symmetry.space_group_name_H-M   'P 1'
#
loop_
_entity.id
_entity.type
_entity.pdbx_description
1 polymer ?
#
loop_
_entity_poly.entity_id
_entity_poly.type
_entity_poly.pdbx_seq_one_letter_code
_entity_poly.pdbx_strand_id
1 'polypeptide(L)'
;MTILKMIWIIIVALVILILCGLLFLPLELEIDSRVPVIAMRWIGIGKVMMIYEKEEWQLDLRIVFFHHNWALEKLIFAERKPKKRTVRIRKKKRTKNDLSFLLRLFKSFRIAKWQLAIDSGDYIKNAWLYPLNYAPYTRRHLYINFMDGNYLVVIVRNSAWRILYAWIK
;
A
#
# COMPACT_ATOMS: atom_id res chain seq x y z
N MET A 1 35.71 15.85 -28.84
CA MET A 1 34.62 16.52 -28.08
C MET A 1 33.21 15.99 -28.41
N THR A 2 33.00 15.32 -29.55
CA THR A 2 31.71 14.73 -29.97
C THR A 2 31.39 13.39 -29.29
N ILE A 3 32.37 12.49 -29.16
CA ILE A 3 32.18 11.17 -28.54
C ILE A 3 31.78 11.29 -27.06
N LEU A 4 32.42 12.19 -26.30
CA LEU A 4 32.07 12.44 -24.90
C LEU A 4 30.61 12.94 -24.75
N LYS A 5 30.16 13.84 -25.64
CA LYS A 5 28.77 14.31 -25.66
C LYS A 5 27.79 13.17 -25.98
N MET A 6 28.11 12.29 -26.93
CA MET A 6 27.29 11.12 -27.25
C MET A 6 27.19 10.15 -26.06
N ILE A 7 28.29 9.90 -25.36
CA ILE A 7 28.29 9.06 -24.15
C ILE A 7 27.37 9.65 -23.07
N TRP A 8 27.46 10.95 -22.82
CA TRP A 8 26.55 11.62 -21.86
C TRP A 8 25.09 11.52 -22.26
N ILE A 9 24.77 11.68 -23.54
CA ILE A 9 23.39 11.53 -24.05
C ILE A 9 22.89 10.11 -23.81
N ILE A 10 23.71 9.10 -24.08
CA ILE A 10 23.36 7.69 -23.85
C ILE A 10 23.12 7.43 -22.37
N ILE A 11 24.00 7.94 -21.49
CA ILE A 11 23.85 7.79 -20.03
C ILE A 11 22.55 8.43 -19.56
N VAL A 12 22.26 9.66 -19.98
CA VAL A 12 21.02 10.36 -19.60
C VAL A 12 19.79 9.60 -20.11
N ALA A 13 19.81 9.13 -21.36
CA ALA A 13 18.72 8.34 -21.93
C ALA A 13 18.49 7.05 -21.14
N LEU A 14 19.56 6.34 -20.75
CA LEU A 14 19.48 5.13 -19.93
C LEU A 14 18.88 5.42 -18.55
N VAL A 15 19.31 6.50 -17.89
CA VAL A 15 18.78 6.91 -16.58
C VAL A 15 17.28 7.23 -16.69
N ILE A 16 16.87 7.98 -17.71
CA ILE A 16 15.45 8.28 -17.95
C ILE A 16 14.66 6.99 -18.16
N LEU A 17 15.19 6.05 -18.95
CA LEU A 17 14.52 4.78 -19.23
C LEU A 17 14.33 3.95 -17.96
N ILE A 18 15.33 3.91 -17.07
CA ILE A 18 15.23 3.24 -15.76
C ILE A 18 14.17 3.92 -14.88
N LEU A 19 14.17 5.26 -14.80
CA LEU A 19 13.19 6.02 -14.02
C LEU A 19 11.76 5.79 -14.54
N CYS A 20 11.57 5.80 -15.87
CA CYS A 20 10.29 5.48 -16.49
C CYS A 20 9.87 4.04 -16.18
N GLY A 21 10.77 3.07 -16.31
CA GLY A 21 10.51 1.67 -15.99
C GLY A 21 10.06 1.45 -14.54
N LEU A 22 10.68 2.18 -13.60
CA LEU A 22 10.35 2.14 -12.18
C LEU A 22 8.88 2.49 -11.91
N LEU A 23 8.30 3.42 -12.68
CA LEU A 23 6.91 3.84 -12.51
C LEU A 23 5.89 2.75 -12.87
N PHE A 24 6.28 1.81 -13.74
CA PHE A 24 5.45 0.68 -14.15
C PHE A 24 5.56 -0.51 -13.21
N LEU A 25 6.53 -0.52 -12.29
CA LEU A 25 6.66 -1.58 -11.31
C LEU A 25 5.44 -1.62 -10.37
N PRO A 26 4.94 -2.83 -10.04
CA PRO A 26 3.74 -2.95 -9.25
C PRO A 26 3.98 -2.65 -7.77
N LEU A 27 3.09 -1.84 -7.22
CA LEU A 27 2.92 -1.53 -5.81
C LEU A 27 1.80 -2.40 -5.26
N GLU A 28 2.08 -3.20 -4.24
CA GLU A 28 1.10 -4.05 -3.57
C GLU A 28 0.94 -3.60 -2.13
N LEU A 29 -0.30 -3.45 -1.72
CA LEU A 29 -0.71 -3.24 -0.33
C LEU A 29 -1.40 -4.52 0.13
N GLU A 30 -0.88 -5.11 1.19
CA GLU A 30 -1.41 -6.31 1.81
C GLU A 30 -1.90 -5.97 3.21
N ILE A 31 -3.16 -6.29 3.45
CA ILE A 31 -3.84 -6.19 4.73
C ILE A 31 -4.27 -7.61 5.08
N ASP A 32 -3.68 -8.15 6.14
CA ASP A 32 -4.11 -9.42 6.73
C ASP A 32 -4.59 -9.10 8.15
N SER A 33 -5.74 -9.64 8.55
CA SER A 33 -6.24 -9.50 9.92
C SER A 33 -5.81 -10.65 10.84
N ARG A 34 -5.22 -11.72 10.31
CA ARG A 34 -4.70 -12.85 11.11
C ARG A 34 -3.42 -12.48 11.82
N VAL A 35 -2.60 -11.67 11.16
CA VAL A 35 -1.38 -11.08 11.72
C VAL A 35 -1.62 -9.58 11.69
N PRO A 36 -1.49 -8.82 12.79
CA PRO A 36 -1.72 -7.37 12.82
C PRO A 36 -0.59 -6.62 12.08
N VAL A 37 -0.45 -6.91 10.79
CA VAL A 37 0.63 -6.46 9.92
C VAL A 37 0.03 -5.86 8.67
N ILE A 38 0.43 -4.62 8.41
CA ILE A 38 0.12 -3.93 7.15
C ILE A 38 1.41 -3.88 6.35
N ALA A 39 1.43 -4.51 5.19
CA ALA A 39 2.61 -4.55 4.34
C ALA A 39 2.37 -3.77 3.05
N MET A 40 3.34 -2.96 2.66
CA MET A 40 3.40 -2.28 1.38
C MET A 40 4.66 -2.72 0.66
N ARG A 41 4.51 -3.34 -0.52
CA ARG A 41 5.61 -3.86 -1.32
C ARG A 41 5.66 -3.15 -2.66
N TRP A 42 6.83 -2.60 -2.98
CA TRP A 42 7.15 -2.21 -4.34
C TRP A 42 7.97 -3.32 -4.98
N ILE A 43 7.32 -4.13 -5.81
CA ILE A 43 7.94 -5.32 -6.41
C ILE A 43 9.18 -4.88 -7.20
N GLY A 44 10.32 -5.48 -6.87
CA GLY A 44 11.62 -5.19 -7.48
C GLY A 44 12.45 -4.13 -6.76
N ILE A 45 11.90 -3.42 -5.77
CA ILE A 45 12.61 -2.35 -5.03
C ILE A 45 12.69 -2.65 -3.54
N GLY A 46 11.56 -2.96 -2.91
CA GLY A 46 11.54 -3.14 -1.47
C GLY A 46 10.15 -3.35 -0.89
N LYS A 47 10.10 -3.54 0.41
CA LYS A 47 8.88 -3.65 1.20
C LYS A 47 9.00 -2.84 2.48
N VAL A 48 7.86 -2.30 2.90
CA VAL A 48 7.64 -1.65 4.19
C VAL A 48 6.60 -2.49 4.91
N MET A 49 6.86 -2.87 6.15
CA MET A 49 5.91 -3.60 6.98
C MET A 49 5.70 -2.82 8.26
N MET A 50 4.44 -2.62 8.63
CA MET A 50 4.07 -2.09 9.93
C MET A 50 3.64 -3.28 10.78
N ILE A 51 4.40 -3.57 11.83
CA ILE A 51 4.21 -4.73 12.70
C ILE A 51 3.88 -4.20 14.09
N TYR A 52 2.82 -4.73 14.71
CA TYR A 52 2.53 -4.47 16.11
C TYR A 52 3.15 -5.59 16.96
N GLU A 53 4.21 -5.27 17.71
CA GLU A 53 4.96 -6.24 18.52
C GLU A 53 5.38 -5.61 19.85
N LYS A 54 5.18 -6.32 20.96
CA LYS A 54 5.53 -5.87 22.34
C LYS A 54 4.93 -4.51 22.71
N GLU A 55 3.64 -4.34 22.46
CA GLU A 55 2.87 -3.10 22.71
C GLU A 55 3.27 -1.87 21.88
N GLU A 56 4.32 -1.96 21.06
CA GLU A 56 4.80 -0.85 20.22
C GLU A 56 4.56 -1.12 18.73
N TRP A 57 4.26 -0.07 17.98
CA TRP A 57 4.24 -0.12 16.52
C TRP A 57 5.66 -0.02 15.97
N GLN A 58 6.07 -0.97 15.14
CA GLN A 58 7.36 -0.97 14.44
C GLN A 58 7.17 -0.84 12.93
N LEU A 59 8.04 -0.08 12.28
CA LEU A 59 8.11 0.07 10.83
C LEU A 59 9.41 -0.55 10.32
N ASP A 60 9.28 -1.73 9.72
CA ASP A 60 10.35 -2.46 9.07
C ASP A 60 10.44 -2.05 7.60
N LEU A 61 11.53 -1.39 7.24
CA LEU A 61 11.86 -1.05 5.85
C LEU A 61 12.94 -2.01 5.34
N ARG A 62 12.65 -2.68 4.24
CA ARG A 62 13.60 -3.53 3.53
C ARG A 62 13.66 -3.14 2.06
N ILE A 63 14.75 -2.52 1.67
CA ILE A 63 15.11 -2.19 0.29
C ILE A 63 16.32 -3.06 -0.08
N VAL A 64 16.53 -3.36 -1.36
CA VAL A 64 17.56 -4.30 -1.89
C VAL A 64 18.89 -4.31 -1.11
N PHE A 65 19.44 -3.16 -0.72
CA PHE A 65 20.71 -3.05 0.02
C PHE A 65 20.60 -2.32 1.38
N PHE A 66 19.38 -2.07 1.85
CA PHE A 66 19.16 -1.29 3.08
C PHE A 66 18.03 -1.90 3.90
N HIS A 67 18.33 -2.20 5.16
CA HIS A 67 17.36 -2.67 6.13
C HIS A 67 17.39 -1.75 7.34
N HIS A 68 16.21 -1.28 7.75
CA HIS A 68 16.09 -0.43 8.93
C HIS A 68 14.73 -0.65 9.59
N ASN A 69 14.74 -0.74 10.92
CA ASN A 69 13.54 -0.82 11.73
C ASN A 69 13.45 0.45 12.57
N TRP A 70 12.31 1.13 12.48
CA TRP A 70 12.00 2.26 13.35
C TRP A 70 10.83 1.94 14.27
N ALA A 71 10.94 2.27 15.55
CA ALA A 71 9.77 2.37 16.43
C ALA A 71 8.94 3.60 16.04
N LEU A 72 7.67 3.39 15.67
CA LEU A 72 6.76 4.43 15.17
C LEU A 72 6.54 5.53 16.22
N GLU A 73 6.53 5.16 17.49
CA GLU A 73 6.37 6.09 18.62
C GLU A 73 7.47 7.14 18.64
N LYS A 74 8.73 6.72 18.45
CA LYS A 74 9.86 7.66 18.38
C LYS A 74 9.79 8.58 17.17
N LEU A 75 9.14 8.17 16.07
CA LEU A 75 8.96 9.00 14.86
C LEU A 75 7.81 10.00 14.98
N ILE A 76 6.69 9.58 15.60
CA ILE A 76 5.49 10.41 15.77
C ILE A 76 5.68 11.41 16.93
N PHE A 77 6.31 10.96 18.02
CA PHE A 77 6.57 11.77 19.21
C PHE A 77 7.96 12.41 19.23
N ALA A 78 8.76 12.30 18.16
CA ALA A 78 9.98 13.08 18.01
C ALA A 78 9.63 14.58 18.12
N GLU A 79 10.08 15.21 19.21
CA GLU A 79 9.91 16.63 19.45
C GLU A 79 10.42 17.43 18.26
N ARG A 80 9.51 17.96 17.46
CA ARG A 80 9.85 18.89 16.39
C ARG A 80 10.40 20.14 17.05
N LYS A 81 11.71 20.35 16.96
CA LYS A 81 12.35 21.63 17.32
C LYS A 81 11.51 22.79 16.74
N PRO A 82 11.12 23.79 17.55
CA PRO A 82 10.26 24.87 17.08
C PRO A 82 10.98 25.64 15.99
N LYS A 83 10.61 25.38 14.73
CA LYS A 83 11.08 26.14 13.58
C LYS A 83 10.45 27.54 13.71
N LYS A 84 11.27 28.58 13.94
CA LYS A 84 10.82 29.99 13.96
C LYS A 84 9.97 30.24 12.71
N ARG A 85 8.65 30.39 12.91
CA ARG A 85 7.70 30.66 11.83
C ARG A 85 7.86 32.12 11.41
N THR A 86 8.51 32.38 10.29
CA THR A 86 8.27 33.62 9.54
C THR A 86 6.85 33.54 8.98
N VAL A 87 5.94 34.31 9.58
CA VAL A 87 4.53 34.38 9.16
C VAL A 87 4.46 35.17 7.85
N ARG A 88 4.72 34.49 6.73
CA ARG A 88 4.17 34.93 5.44
C ARG A 88 2.74 34.41 5.38
N ILE A 89 1.77 35.30 5.54
CA ILE A 89 0.35 35.02 5.26
C ILE A 89 0.22 34.81 3.75
N ARG A 90 0.57 33.61 3.27
CA ARG A 90 0.11 33.14 1.97
C ARG A 90 -1.39 32.90 2.14
N LYS A 91 -2.22 33.64 1.38
CA LYS A 91 -3.63 33.32 1.20
C LYS A 91 -3.73 31.83 0.92
N LYS A 92 -4.25 31.06 1.87
CA LYS A 92 -4.49 29.63 1.71
C LYS A 92 -5.56 29.53 0.64
N LYS A 93 -5.16 29.29 -0.62
CA LYS A 93 -6.12 28.89 -1.65
C LYS A 93 -6.90 27.75 -1.03
N ARG A 94 -8.21 27.93 -0.85
CA ARG A 94 -9.11 26.82 -0.51
C ARG A 94 -8.99 25.87 -1.68
N THR A 95 -8.10 24.89 -1.57
CA THR A 95 -8.13 23.71 -2.44
C THR A 95 -9.52 23.15 -2.24
N LYS A 96 -10.36 23.26 -3.27
CA LYS A 96 -11.60 22.50 -3.31
C LYS A 96 -11.18 21.05 -3.04
N ASN A 97 -11.67 20.47 -1.95
CA ASN A 97 -11.47 19.06 -1.68
C ASN A 97 -12.22 18.34 -2.80
N ASP A 98 -11.48 18.03 -3.86
CA ASP A 98 -12.03 17.39 -5.02
C ASP A 98 -12.22 15.92 -4.67
N LEU A 99 -13.37 15.60 -4.08
CA LEU A 99 -13.81 14.23 -3.84
C LEU A 99 -13.68 13.38 -5.10
N SER A 100 -13.79 13.99 -6.29
CA SER A 100 -13.58 13.29 -7.55
C SER A 100 -12.13 12.81 -7.72
N PHE A 101 -11.13 13.56 -7.24
CA PHE A 101 -9.74 13.12 -7.22
C PHE A 101 -9.56 11.89 -6.33
N LEU A 102 -10.09 11.90 -5.10
CA LEU A 102 -10.02 10.75 -4.20
C LEU A 102 -10.67 9.51 -4.82
N LEU A 103 -11.86 9.66 -5.41
CA LEU A 103 -12.54 8.57 -6.10
C LEU A 103 -11.74 8.03 -7.30
N ARG A 104 -11.09 8.91 -8.08
CA ARG A 104 -10.20 8.50 -9.19
C ARG A 104 -8.98 7.75 -8.68
N LEU A 105 -8.38 8.22 -7.60
CA LEU A 105 -7.26 7.57 -6.94
C LEU A 105 -7.66 6.16 -6.46
N PHE A 106 -8.75 6.02 -5.72
CA PHE A 106 -9.24 4.71 -5.26
C PHE A 106 -9.57 3.76 -6.43
N LYS A 107 -10.16 4.27 -7.52
CA LYS A 107 -10.43 3.49 -8.73
C LYS A 107 -9.16 3.01 -9.45
N SER A 108 -8.00 3.66 -9.25
CA SER A 108 -6.74 3.24 -9.86
C SER A 108 -6.19 1.94 -9.25
N PHE A 109 -6.56 1.66 -7.99
CA PHE A 109 -6.20 0.45 -7.29
C PHE A 109 -7.04 -0.73 -7.80
N ARG A 110 -6.38 -1.87 -8.01
CA ARG A 110 -7.03 -3.13 -8.39
C ARG A 110 -6.93 -4.12 -7.26
N ILE A 111 -8.01 -4.79 -6.91
CA ILE A 111 -7.99 -5.89 -5.95
C ILE A 111 -7.33 -7.09 -6.65
N ALA A 112 -6.17 -7.51 -6.19
CA ALA A 112 -5.44 -8.65 -6.72
C ALA A 112 -5.92 -9.96 -6.08
N LYS A 113 -6.20 -9.92 -4.77
CA LYS A 113 -6.73 -11.05 -4.01
C LYS A 113 -7.58 -10.51 -2.87
N TRP A 114 -8.68 -11.18 -2.57
CA TRP A 114 -9.40 -10.97 -1.33
C TRP A 114 -9.85 -12.33 -0.79
N GLN A 115 -9.79 -12.50 0.52
CA GLN A 115 -10.29 -13.69 1.22
C GLN A 115 -10.94 -13.26 2.53
N LEU A 116 -12.10 -13.83 2.82
CA LEU A 116 -12.88 -13.58 4.02
C LEU A 116 -13.23 -14.94 4.62
N ALA A 117 -12.80 -15.19 5.85
CA ALA A 117 -13.27 -16.31 6.64
C ALA A 117 -14.22 -15.80 7.71
N ILE A 118 -15.37 -16.46 7.82
CA ILE A 118 -16.43 -16.12 8.76
C ILE A 118 -16.79 -17.36 9.57
N ASP A 119 -16.86 -17.19 10.87
CA ASP A 119 -17.49 -18.09 11.82
C ASP A 119 -18.43 -17.27 12.71
N SER A 120 -19.71 -17.63 12.74
CA SER A 120 -20.73 -16.96 13.55
C SER A 120 -20.82 -17.46 15.00
N GLY A 121 -20.04 -18.47 15.38
CA GLY A 121 -20.09 -19.14 16.70
C GLY A 121 -21.32 -20.04 16.88
N ASP A 122 -22.20 -20.12 15.87
CA ASP A 122 -23.41 -20.94 15.86
C ASP A 122 -23.32 -21.92 14.69
N TYR A 123 -23.24 -23.21 15.03
CA TYR A 123 -23.13 -24.30 14.07
C TYR A 123 -24.32 -24.34 13.10
N ILE A 124 -25.53 -23.97 13.54
CA ILE A 124 -26.71 -23.94 12.67
C ILE A 124 -26.51 -22.84 11.64
N LYS A 125 -26.20 -21.61 12.07
CA LYS A 125 -26.01 -20.48 11.14
C LYS A 125 -24.86 -20.73 10.16
N ASN A 126 -23.75 -21.29 10.63
CA ASN A 126 -22.63 -21.65 9.75
C ASN A 126 -23.04 -22.72 8.73
N ALA A 127 -23.82 -23.73 9.13
CA ALA A 127 -24.33 -24.76 8.20
C ALA A 127 -25.23 -24.16 7.11
N TRP A 128 -26.08 -23.19 7.46
CA TRP A 128 -26.91 -22.47 6.48
C TRP A 128 -26.08 -21.63 5.50
N LEU A 129 -24.97 -21.04 5.97
CA LEU A 129 -24.08 -20.24 5.13
C LEU A 129 -23.06 -21.08 4.34
N TYR A 130 -22.78 -22.31 4.76
CA TYR A 130 -21.76 -23.18 4.18
C TYR A 130 -21.85 -23.36 2.65
N PRO A 131 -23.04 -23.45 2.01
CA PRO A 131 -23.14 -23.51 0.55
C PRO A 131 -22.47 -22.33 -0.17
N LEU A 132 -22.35 -21.16 0.48
CA LEU A 132 -21.67 -19.99 -0.08
C LEU A 132 -20.17 -20.22 -0.34
N ASN A 133 -19.54 -21.22 0.28
CA ASN A 133 -18.15 -21.59 -0.04
C ASN A 133 -17.98 -22.09 -1.48
N TYR A 134 -19.07 -22.60 -2.07
CA TYR A 134 -19.07 -23.22 -3.38
C TYR A 134 -19.73 -22.37 -4.46
N ALA A 135 -20.40 -21.27 -4.09
CA ALA A 135 -21.08 -20.43 -5.06
C ALA A 135 -20.08 -19.76 -6.02
N PRO A 136 -20.40 -19.62 -7.33
CA PRO A 136 -19.43 -19.21 -8.36
C PRO A 136 -18.68 -17.90 -8.06
N TYR A 137 -19.34 -16.92 -7.45
CA TYR A 137 -18.78 -15.59 -7.18
C TYR A 137 -17.98 -15.50 -5.88
N THR A 138 -18.15 -16.46 -4.96
CA THR A 138 -17.54 -16.46 -3.63
C THR A 138 -16.54 -17.60 -3.47
N ARG A 139 -16.56 -18.60 -4.35
CA ARG A 139 -15.63 -19.72 -4.35
C ARG A 139 -14.19 -19.22 -4.34
N ARG A 140 -13.36 -19.72 -3.42
CA ARG A 140 -11.95 -19.33 -3.15
C ARG A 140 -11.75 -17.97 -2.47
N HIS A 141 -12.82 -17.21 -2.27
CA HIS A 141 -12.77 -15.91 -1.62
C HIS A 141 -13.48 -15.91 -0.26
N LEU A 142 -14.61 -16.59 -0.13
CA LEU A 142 -15.36 -16.71 1.11
C LEU A 142 -15.15 -18.11 1.71
N TYR A 143 -14.92 -18.15 3.02
CA TYR A 143 -14.71 -19.37 3.80
C TYR A 143 -15.55 -19.33 5.07
N ILE A 144 -16.75 -19.88 4.99
CA ILE A 144 -17.54 -20.25 6.16
C ILE A 144 -16.88 -21.45 6.82
N ASN A 145 -16.51 -21.31 8.09
CA ASN A 145 -15.85 -22.34 8.88
C ASN A 145 -16.61 -22.61 10.18
N PHE A 146 -16.14 -23.61 10.93
CA PHE A 146 -16.68 -24.06 12.21
C PHE A 146 -15.56 -24.14 13.27
N MET A 147 -14.53 -23.30 13.10
CA MET A 147 -13.27 -23.36 13.84
C MET A 147 -12.99 -22.04 14.56
N ASP A 148 -14.02 -21.21 14.77
CA ASP A 148 -13.97 -19.87 15.37
C ASP A 148 -13.03 -18.89 14.63
N GLY A 149 -12.73 -19.17 13.36
CA GLY A 149 -11.78 -18.41 12.56
C GLY A 149 -12.45 -17.25 11.81
N ASN A 150 -12.24 -16.02 12.28
CA ASN A 150 -12.68 -14.81 11.58
C ASN A 150 -11.48 -14.02 11.06
N TYR A 151 -11.32 -13.92 9.74
CA TYR A 151 -10.25 -13.12 9.16
C TYR A 151 -10.56 -12.54 7.79
N LEU A 152 -9.92 -11.43 7.48
CA LEU A 152 -9.93 -10.76 6.19
C LEU A 152 -8.51 -10.61 5.67
N VAL A 153 -8.28 -11.05 4.44
CA VAL A 153 -7.05 -10.82 3.69
C VAL A 153 -7.40 -10.05 2.43
N VAL A 154 -6.80 -8.89 2.22
CA VAL A 154 -6.96 -8.10 1.01
C VAL A 154 -5.59 -7.70 0.49
N ILE A 155 -5.33 -8.06 -0.77
CA ILE A 155 -4.16 -7.63 -1.52
C ILE A 155 -4.65 -6.70 -2.62
N VAL A 156 -4.23 -5.45 -2.53
CA VAL A 156 -4.53 -4.40 -3.50
C VAL A 156 -3.26 -4.09 -4.28
N ARG A 157 -3.35 -4.10 -5.60
CA ARG A 157 -2.24 -3.84 -6.51
C ARG A 157 -2.48 -2.56 -7.31
N ASN A 158 -1.44 -1.76 -7.44
CA ASN A 158 -1.38 -0.56 -8.26
C ASN A 158 0.03 -0.41 -8.87
N SER A 159 0.31 0.71 -9.53
CA SER A 159 1.64 1.09 -10.04
C SER A 159 1.79 2.59 -9.91
N ALA A 160 3.00 3.10 -9.71
CA ALA A 160 3.22 4.54 -9.51
C ALA A 160 2.69 5.37 -10.69
N TRP A 161 2.85 4.88 -11.93
CA TRP A 161 2.30 5.52 -13.13
C TRP A 161 0.78 5.72 -13.07
N ARG A 162 0.02 4.72 -12.61
CA ARG A 162 -1.45 4.80 -12.51
C ARG A 162 -1.91 5.80 -11.45
N ILE A 163 -1.16 5.89 -10.35
CA ILE A 163 -1.40 6.90 -9.31
C ILE A 163 -1.17 8.30 -9.87
N LEU A 164 -0.05 8.51 -10.58
CA LEU A 164 0.26 9.78 -11.24
C LEU A 164 -0.81 10.14 -12.29
N TYR A 165 -1.21 9.17 -13.12
CA TYR A 165 -2.26 9.37 -14.12
C TYR A 165 -3.60 9.77 -13.48
N ALA A 166 -3.97 9.16 -12.35
CA ALA A 166 -5.17 9.51 -11.60
C ALA A 166 -5.09 10.90 -10.94
N TRP A 167 -3.89 11.45 -10.74
CA TRP A 167 -3.65 12.79 -10.20
C TRP A 167 -3.70 13.88 -11.28
N ILE A 168 -3.26 13.57 -12.49
CA ILE A 168 -3.24 14.51 -13.63
C ILE A 168 -4.62 14.64 -14.28
N LYS A 169 -5.33 13.52 -14.41
CA LYS A 169 -6.69 13.50 -14.95
C LYS A 169 -7.64 14.16 -13.98
#